data_AF-A0A830ELB5-F1
#
_entry.id   AF-A0A830ELB5-F1
#
_cell.length_a   1.000
_cell.length_b   1.000
_cell.length_c   1.000
_cell.angle_alpha   90.00
_cell.angle_beta   90.00
_cell.angle_gamma   90.00
#
_symmetry.space_group_name_H-M   'P 1'
#
loop_
_entity.id
_entity.type
_entity.pdbx_description
1 polymer ?
#
loop_
_entity_poly.entity_id
_entity_poly.type
_entity_poly.pdbx_seq_one_letter_code
_entity_poly.pdbx_strand_id
1 'polypeptide(L)'
;MAEDERPDFDYSGRLVFNGLRRTVVNHDDPEDMREELLSDLREFSRGNPHDEKKGFRDLDLSSLVNGQGYVLESDLENLASDLIDKEYVWENYEGSENREFVDNDGNTTSAWLRNTSNAYVYWDFPDYLLVQGSKDKVEKTLSRVNSSLGEEVKTEELDFDSDFFLWLVYRYVDDEVNVPGPISVRRLESSEVMGDQDDYGHRGRVEDSQNIAKSLPIIVAILQEMDFQMIEGMFKVNGYDVTAEIKTSGRIHVKVAGDVDNAETQLKRALIALFFVDEFVGLYTKWEQMDDTEKYPPFSFFDDLIGAASENNVELEFDLDDLIEDYEDKRGEDAEPSDFDNA
;
A
#
# COMPACT_ATOMS: atom_id res chain seq x y z
N MET A 1 28.16 31.69 -14.13
CA MET A 1 27.55 30.86 -13.08
C MET A 1 26.84 29.76 -13.84
N ALA A 2 27.34 28.53 -13.74
CA ALA A 2 26.58 27.39 -14.21
C ALA A 2 25.39 27.24 -13.27
N GLU A 3 24.19 27.08 -13.80
CA GLU A 3 23.10 26.48 -13.04
C GLU A 3 23.62 25.11 -12.59
N ASP A 4 23.83 24.93 -11.29
CA ASP A 4 23.94 23.58 -10.73
C ASP A 4 22.58 22.93 -11.05
N GLU A 5 22.54 22.10 -12.10
CA GLU A 5 21.45 21.17 -12.35
C GLU A 5 21.30 20.33 -11.07
N ARG A 6 20.34 20.72 -10.22
CA ARG A 6 19.96 19.91 -9.07
C ARG A 6 19.47 18.58 -9.63
N PRO A 7 19.91 17.44 -9.06
CA PRO A 7 19.43 16.15 -9.52
C PRO A 7 17.91 16.10 -9.38
N ASP A 8 17.23 15.88 -10.50
CA ASP A 8 15.79 15.62 -10.51
C ASP A 8 15.53 14.29 -9.79
N PHE A 9 14.46 14.21 -9.00
CA PHE A 9 14.11 12.97 -8.30
C PHE A 9 13.70 11.90 -9.32
N ASP A 10 14.27 10.72 -9.20
CA ASP A 10 13.95 9.56 -10.04
C ASP A 10 13.83 8.33 -9.15
N TYR A 11 12.82 7.50 -9.43
CA TYR A 11 12.67 6.21 -8.78
C TYR A 11 12.64 5.08 -9.81
N SER A 12 13.28 3.97 -9.49
CA SER A 12 13.32 2.83 -10.40
C SER A 12 12.09 1.93 -10.23
N GLY A 13 11.47 1.56 -11.36
CA GLY A 13 10.43 0.54 -11.40
C GLY A 13 9.00 1.09 -11.26
N ARG A 14 8.22 0.47 -10.37
CA ARG A 14 6.78 0.75 -10.17
C ARG A 14 6.53 1.27 -8.75
N LEU A 15 5.40 1.93 -8.54
CA LEU A 15 4.91 2.38 -7.24
C LEU A 15 4.24 1.20 -6.52
N VAL A 16 5.05 0.20 -6.18
CA VAL A 16 4.62 -1.02 -5.48
C VAL A 16 5.27 -1.05 -4.10
N PHE A 17 4.43 -1.02 -3.08
CA PHE A 17 4.77 -1.10 -1.68
C PHE A 17 4.52 -2.53 -1.22
N ASN A 18 5.60 -3.28 -0.99
CA ASN A 18 5.53 -4.68 -0.54
C ASN A 18 6.01 -4.86 0.91
N GLY A 19 6.35 -3.77 1.60
CA GLY A 19 6.87 -3.81 2.96
C GLY A 19 6.20 -2.76 3.83
N LEU A 20 4.92 -2.96 4.11
CA LEU A 20 4.20 -2.16 5.10
C LEU A 20 4.49 -2.76 6.49
N ARG A 21 4.94 -1.91 7.41
CA ARG A 21 5.29 -2.30 8.77
C ARG A 21 4.73 -1.31 9.77
N ARG A 22 4.12 -1.81 10.85
CA ARG A 22 3.93 -1.01 12.07
C ARG A 22 5.26 -0.91 12.79
N THR A 23 5.56 0.25 13.34
CA THR A 23 6.77 0.49 14.10
C THR A 23 6.44 0.91 15.53
N VAL A 24 7.21 0.41 16.48
CA VAL A 24 7.16 0.84 17.89
C VAL A 24 8.58 1.19 18.31
N VAL A 25 8.82 2.47 18.55
CA VAL A 25 10.08 2.97 19.08
C VAL A 25 10.06 2.79 20.59
N ASN A 26 11.04 2.07 21.13
CA ASN A 26 11.12 1.74 22.55
C ASN A 26 11.71 2.90 23.38
N HIS A 27 11.09 4.07 23.30
CA HIS A 27 11.47 5.26 24.05
C HIS A 27 10.23 6.03 24.53
N ASP A 28 10.35 6.75 25.64
CA ASP A 28 9.22 7.51 26.22
C ASP A 28 8.77 8.66 25.31
N ASP A 29 9.71 9.26 24.59
CA ASP A 29 9.48 10.25 23.53
C ASP A 29 10.22 9.82 22.25
N PRO A 30 9.54 9.21 21.27
CA PRO A 30 10.19 8.74 20.05
C PRO A 30 10.99 9.82 19.31
N GLU A 31 10.54 11.09 19.32
CA GLU A 31 11.22 12.17 18.60
C GLU A 31 12.64 12.42 19.13
N ASP A 32 12.88 12.24 20.43
CA ASP A 32 14.22 12.37 21.03
C ASP A 32 15.23 11.36 20.46
N MET A 33 14.76 10.20 20.00
CA MET A 33 15.58 9.13 19.42
C MET A 33 15.76 9.27 17.91
N ARG A 34 15.00 10.16 17.26
CA ARG A 34 14.92 10.23 15.79
C ARG A 34 16.29 10.42 15.14
N GLU A 35 17.09 11.38 15.60
CA GLU A 35 18.43 11.63 15.03
C GLU A 35 19.39 10.46 15.27
N GLU A 36 19.35 9.83 16.44
CA GLU A 36 20.18 8.67 16.78
C GLU A 36 19.87 7.47 15.87
N LEU A 37 18.59 7.14 15.74
CA LEU A 37 18.11 6.04 14.87
C LEU A 37 18.49 6.28 13.41
N LEU A 38 18.43 7.53 12.93
CA LEU A 38 18.88 7.88 11.58
C LEU A 38 20.39 7.74 11.41
N SER A 39 21.17 8.04 12.45
CA SER A 39 22.63 7.92 12.42
C SER A 39 23.12 6.46 12.36
N ASP A 40 22.30 5.52 12.87
CA ASP A 40 22.57 4.07 12.80
C ASP A 40 22.38 3.48 11.40
N LEU A 41 21.62 4.18 10.54
CA LEU A 41 21.45 3.81 9.14
C LEU A 41 22.71 4.14 8.34
N ARG A 42 23.66 3.19 8.33
CA ARG A 42 24.95 3.34 7.63
C ARG A 42 24.78 3.85 6.18
N GLU A 43 25.40 4.99 5.91
CA GLU A 43 25.44 5.59 4.58
C GLU A 43 26.06 4.69 3.51
N PHE A 44 25.55 4.81 2.29
CA PHE A 44 26.07 4.15 1.12
C PHE A 44 27.34 4.85 0.61
N SER A 45 28.44 4.09 0.52
CA SER A 45 29.65 4.49 -0.20
C SER A 45 29.85 3.58 -1.41
N ARG A 46 30.30 4.09 -2.55
CA ARG A 46 30.62 3.26 -3.73
C ARG A 46 31.74 2.27 -3.41
N GLY A 47 31.55 1.00 -3.78
CA GLY A 47 32.52 -0.07 -3.63
C GLY A 47 33.32 -0.37 -4.89
N ASN A 48 33.93 -1.55 -4.89
CA ASN A 48 34.66 -2.10 -6.03
C ASN A 48 34.35 -3.61 -6.18
N PRO A 49 34.76 -4.27 -7.28
CA PRO A 49 34.42 -5.68 -7.54
C PRO A 49 34.91 -6.69 -6.49
N HIS A 50 35.85 -6.30 -5.61
CA HIS A 50 36.36 -7.16 -4.52
C HIS A 50 35.82 -6.74 -3.14
N ASP A 51 35.05 -5.67 -3.07
CA ASP A 51 34.50 -5.09 -1.85
C ASP A 51 33.20 -4.36 -2.21
N GLU A 52 32.18 -5.15 -2.53
CA GLU A 52 30.84 -4.66 -2.83
C GLU A 52 30.27 -3.91 -1.63
N LYS A 53 29.68 -2.75 -1.86
CA LYS A 53 29.11 -1.94 -0.79
C LYS A 53 27.59 -1.93 -0.81
N LYS A 54 27.03 -1.67 0.37
CA LYS A 54 25.61 -1.46 0.61
C LYS A 54 25.42 -0.45 1.73
N GLY A 55 24.30 0.28 1.71
CA GLY A 55 24.00 1.35 2.67
C GLY A 55 22.82 2.19 2.22
N PHE A 56 22.51 3.22 3.01
CA PHE A 56 21.40 4.14 2.78
C PHE A 56 21.86 5.45 2.15
N ARG A 57 20.99 6.09 1.38
CA ARG A 57 21.15 7.47 0.92
C ARG A 57 19.90 8.25 1.26
N ASP A 58 20.06 9.50 1.64
CA ASP A 58 18.94 10.43 1.74
C ASP A 58 18.37 10.71 0.36
N LEU A 59 17.04 10.68 0.23
CA LEU A 59 16.37 11.24 -0.96
C LEU A 59 16.15 12.74 -0.76
N ASP A 60 15.99 13.17 0.49
CA ASP A 60 15.74 14.54 0.94
C ASP A 60 14.54 15.15 0.20
N LEU A 61 13.41 14.45 0.25
CA LEU A 61 12.19 14.84 -0.45
C LEU A 61 11.77 16.25 -0.05
N SER A 62 11.88 16.57 1.25
CA SER A 62 11.59 17.91 1.77
C SER A 62 12.39 19.01 1.05
N SER A 63 13.70 18.84 0.83
CA SER A 63 14.53 19.83 0.14
C SER A 63 14.26 19.90 -1.36
N LEU A 64 13.89 18.77 -1.97
CA LEU A 64 13.49 18.71 -3.37
C LEU A 64 12.19 19.49 -3.60
N VAL A 65 11.20 19.30 -2.73
CA VAL A 65 9.92 20.02 -2.74
C VAL A 65 10.12 21.52 -2.54
N ASN A 66 10.93 21.91 -1.54
CA ASN A 66 11.25 23.32 -1.26
C ASN A 66 12.18 23.97 -2.31
N GLY A 67 12.64 23.20 -3.30
CA GLY A 67 13.47 23.68 -4.39
C GLY A 67 12.70 24.57 -5.37
N GLN A 68 13.41 25.52 -6.01
CA GLN A 68 12.82 26.31 -7.09
C GLN A 68 12.52 25.38 -8.29
N GLY A 69 11.27 24.95 -8.44
CA GLY A 69 10.87 24.14 -9.61
C GLY A 69 9.55 23.38 -9.47
N TYR A 70 9.13 23.04 -8.25
CA TYR A 70 7.90 22.27 -8.04
C TYR A 70 6.86 23.16 -7.36
N VAL A 71 5.71 23.34 -7.99
CA VAL A 71 4.53 23.89 -7.31
C VAL A 71 3.73 22.69 -6.83
N LEU A 72 3.83 22.39 -5.54
CA LEU A 72 3.10 21.32 -4.89
C LEU A 72 2.00 21.90 -4.00
N GLU A 73 0.98 21.10 -3.83
CA GLU A 73 -0.12 21.34 -2.92
C GLU A 73 0.39 21.15 -1.48
N SER A 74 -0.05 22.01 -0.55
CA SER A 74 0.53 22.12 0.81
C SER A 74 0.67 20.79 1.55
N ASP A 75 -0.27 19.89 1.35
CA ASP A 75 -0.32 18.63 2.08
C ASP A 75 0.76 17.64 1.59
N LEU A 76 1.16 17.72 0.31
CA LEU A 76 2.31 16.96 -0.20
C LEU A 76 3.63 17.54 0.32
N GLU A 77 3.69 18.85 0.54
CA GLU A 77 4.87 19.51 1.14
C GLU A 77 5.03 19.13 2.62
N ASN A 78 3.92 19.06 3.35
CA ASN A 78 3.89 18.61 4.73
C ASN A 78 4.33 17.14 4.83
N LEU A 79 3.72 16.25 4.02
CA LEU A 79 4.12 14.84 3.97
C LEU A 79 5.62 14.69 3.69
N ALA A 80 6.16 15.39 2.70
CA ALA A 80 7.58 15.33 2.37
C ALA A 80 8.50 15.83 3.50
N SER A 81 8.00 16.73 4.35
CA SER A 81 8.76 17.31 5.48
C SER A 81 8.73 16.42 6.71
N ASP A 82 7.63 15.69 6.92
CA ASP A 82 7.43 14.86 8.10
C ASP A 82 8.03 13.46 7.90
N LEU A 83 8.05 12.95 6.67
CA LEU A 83 8.61 11.64 6.32
C LEU A 83 10.12 11.60 6.48
N ILE A 84 10.61 10.50 7.07
CA ILE A 84 11.99 10.06 6.89
C ILE A 84 12.05 9.29 5.57
N ASP A 85 12.85 9.76 4.61
CA ASP A 85 12.99 9.15 3.29
C ASP A 85 14.43 8.66 3.04
N LYS A 86 14.59 7.40 2.59
CA LYS A 86 15.89 6.79 2.32
C LYS A 86 15.85 5.86 1.11
N GLU A 87 16.91 5.86 0.31
CA GLU A 87 17.20 4.81 -0.68
C GLU A 87 18.17 3.80 -0.07
N TYR A 88 17.76 2.53 0.08
CA TYR A 88 18.71 1.46 0.37
C TYR A 88 19.31 0.91 -0.92
N VAL A 89 20.63 1.02 -1.06
CA VAL A 89 21.37 0.65 -2.27
C VAL A 89 22.37 -0.46 -1.95
N TRP A 90 22.50 -1.43 -2.84
CA TRP A 90 23.59 -2.41 -2.81
C TRP A 90 24.12 -2.72 -4.21
N GLU A 91 25.41 -2.99 -4.26
CA GLU A 91 26.13 -3.32 -5.49
C GLU A 91 26.11 -4.82 -5.74
N ASN A 92 26.15 -5.20 -7.02
CA ASN A 92 26.42 -6.55 -7.47
C ASN A 92 27.29 -6.48 -8.75
N TYR A 93 28.39 -7.24 -8.77
CA TYR A 93 29.29 -7.36 -9.91
C TYR A 93 29.24 -8.76 -10.58
N GLU A 94 28.29 -9.63 -10.20
CA GLU A 94 28.09 -10.94 -10.82
C GLU A 94 27.88 -10.85 -12.34
N GLY A 95 28.53 -11.73 -13.08
CA GLY A 95 28.43 -11.78 -14.55
C GLY A 95 29.09 -10.62 -15.30
N SER A 96 29.86 -9.78 -14.60
CA SER A 96 30.49 -8.58 -15.14
C SER A 96 32.00 -8.73 -15.43
N GLU A 97 32.56 -9.93 -15.27
CA GLU A 97 34.00 -10.15 -15.38
C GLU A 97 34.57 -9.76 -16.75
N ASN A 98 35.57 -8.88 -16.69
CA ASN A 98 36.55 -8.62 -17.74
C ASN A 98 35.95 -8.26 -19.11
N ARG A 99 34.92 -7.41 -19.12
CA ARG A 99 34.37 -6.89 -20.38
C ARG A 99 35.30 -5.81 -20.95
N GLU A 100 35.50 -5.85 -22.26
CA GLU A 100 36.26 -4.85 -22.99
C GLU A 100 35.38 -3.60 -23.23
N PHE A 101 35.88 -2.45 -22.82
CA PHE A 101 35.28 -1.14 -23.06
C PHE A 101 36.29 -0.26 -23.79
N VAL A 102 35.79 0.76 -24.48
CA VAL A 102 36.63 1.80 -25.07
C VAL A 102 36.58 3.01 -24.14
N ASP A 103 37.74 3.45 -23.65
CA ASP A 103 37.83 4.66 -22.83
C ASP A 103 37.60 5.93 -23.68
N ASN A 104 37.58 7.09 -23.02
CA ASN A 104 37.37 8.38 -23.70
C ASN A 104 38.49 8.74 -24.70
N ASP A 105 39.63 8.04 -24.63
CA ASP A 105 40.79 8.23 -25.50
C ASP A 105 40.82 7.22 -26.67
N GLY A 106 39.82 6.34 -26.77
CA GLY A 106 39.71 5.35 -27.83
C GLY A 106 40.50 4.06 -27.58
N ASN A 107 41.05 3.85 -26.39
CA ASN A 107 41.80 2.64 -26.06
C ASN A 107 40.88 1.57 -25.45
N THR A 108 41.12 0.31 -25.83
CA THR A 108 40.45 -0.82 -25.20
C THR A 108 40.97 -1.01 -23.77
N THR A 109 40.06 -1.03 -22.80
CA THR A 109 40.33 -1.30 -21.39
C THR A 109 39.39 -2.37 -20.86
N SER A 110 39.81 -3.07 -19.82
CA SER A 110 38.96 -4.04 -19.13
C SER A 110 38.28 -3.37 -17.93
N ALA A 111 36.96 -3.48 -17.82
CA ALA A 111 36.23 -2.99 -16.67
C ALA A 111 35.14 -3.97 -16.23
N TRP A 112 34.71 -3.80 -14.98
CA TRP A 112 33.58 -4.51 -14.41
C TRP A 112 32.34 -3.64 -14.51
N LEU A 113 31.27 -4.20 -15.06
CA LEU A 113 29.97 -3.56 -15.09
C LEU A 113 29.35 -3.60 -13.69
N ARG A 114 29.26 -2.44 -13.05
CA ARG A 114 28.60 -2.28 -11.76
C ARG A 114 27.08 -2.29 -11.97
N ASN A 115 26.41 -3.27 -11.36
CA ASN A 115 24.97 -3.25 -11.23
C ASN A 115 24.60 -2.79 -9.82
N THR A 116 23.60 -1.91 -9.71
CA THR A 116 23.04 -1.52 -8.42
C THR A 116 21.60 -1.96 -8.35
N SER A 117 21.22 -2.49 -7.20
CA SER A 117 19.83 -2.70 -6.84
C SER A 117 19.48 -1.80 -5.67
N ASN A 118 18.23 -1.37 -5.65
CA ASN A 118 17.71 -0.47 -4.64
C ASN A 118 16.27 -0.81 -4.26
N ALA A 119 15.87 -0.29 -3.10
CA ALA A 119 14.51 -0.14 -2.64
C ALA A 119 14.41 1.18 -1.88
N TYR A 120 13.22 1.76 -1.82
CA TYR A 120 12.98 3.04 -1.15
C TYR A 120 12.26 2.77 0.17
N VAL A 121 12.74 3.40 1.23
CA VAL A 121 12.21 3.31 2.60
C VAL A 121 11.66 4.68 2.94
N TYR A 122 10.40 4.70 3.34
CA TYR A 122 9.72 5.89 3.84
C TYR A 122 9.19 5.53 5.22
N TRP A 123 9.49 6.36 6.21
CA TRP A 123 9.04 6.13 7.57
C TRP A 123 8.24 7.34 8.02
N ASP A 124 6.93 7.13 8.12
CA ASP A 124 6.01 8.02 8.82
C ASP A 124 6.24 7.78 10.32
N PHE A 125 7.20 8.53 10.84
CA PHE A 125 7.76 8.29 12.16
C PHE A 125 6.80 8.82 13.23
N PRO A 126 6.55 8.06 14.32
CA PRO A 126 7.18 6.81 14.71
C PRO A 126 6.38 5.54 14.34
N ASP A 127 5.31 5.66 13.56
CA ASP A 127 4.23 4.67 13.53
C ASP A 127 4.31 3.66 12.38
N TYR A 128 4.73 4.07 11.17
CA TYR A 128 4.71 3.20 10.01
C TYR A 128 5.96 3.30 9.13
N LEU A 129 6.49 2.14 8.77
CA LEU A 129 7.57 2.02 7.80
C LEU A 129 7.06 1.38 6.51
N LEU A 130 7.25 2.08 5.40
CA LEU A 130 6.81 1.73 4.07
C LEU A 130 8.04 1.44 3.20
N VAL A 131 8.08 0.26 2.58
CA VAL A 131 9.16 -0.10 1.64
C VAL A 131 8.62 -0.32 0.23
N GLN A 132 9.07 0.53 -0.69
CA GLN A 132 8.80 0.43 -2.12
C GLN A 132 9.88 -0.41 -2.82
N GLY A 133 9.47 -1.43 -3.56
CA GLY A 133 10.37 -2.31 -4.31
C GLY A 133 9.75 -3.67 -4.61
N SER A 134 10.46 -4.56 -5.34
CA SER A 134 10.02 -5.96 -5.46
C SER A 134 10.11 -6.68 -4.11
N LYS A 135 9.33 -7.74 -3.91
CA LYS A 135 9.28 -8.50 -2.65
C LYS A 135 10.68 -8.90 -2.15
N ASP A 136 11.48 -9.49 -3.02
CA ASP A 136 12.86 -9.93 -2.78
C ASP A 136 13.84 -8.77 -2.49
N LYS A 137 13.58 -7.56 -3.00
CA LYS A 137 14.32 -6.35 -2.63
C LYS A 137 13.87 -5.85 -1.26
N VAL A 138 12.57 -5.83 -1.00
CA VAL A 138 11.98 -5.40 0.28
C VAL A 138 12.46 -6.26 1.44
N GLU A 139 12.45 -7.59 1.31
CA GLU A 139 12.94 -8.52 2.35
C GLU A 139 14.40 -8.21 2.74
N LYS A 140 15.27 -7.95 1.75
CA LYS A 140 16.66 -7.56 2.00
C LYS A 140 16.79 -6.21 2.69
N THR A 141 15.97 -5.24 2.29
CA THR A 141 15.94 -3.90 2.88
C THR A 141 15.45 -3.95 4.33
N LEU A 142 14.35 -4.63 4.61
CA LEU A 142 13.81 -4.79 5.96
C LEU A 142 14.78 -5.53 6.88
N SER A 143 15.42 -6.61 6.39
CA SER A 143 16.48 -7.27 7.15
C SER A 143 17.60 -6.31 7.52
N ARG A 144 17.97 -5.39 6.62
CA ARG A 144 19.00 -4.37 6.89
C ARG A 144 18.52 -3.31 7.87
N VAL A 145 17.30 -2.80 7.71
CA VAL A 145 16.68 -1.81 8.61
C VAL A 145 16.65 -2.39 10.03
N ASN A 146 16.08 -3.58 10.21
CA ASN A 146 15.96 -4.22 11.53
C ASN A 146 17.32 -4.53 12.15
N SER A 147 18.32 -4.91 11.33
CA SER A 147 19.68 -5.12 11.83
C SER A 147 20.39 -3.83 12.25
N SER A 148 19.96 -2.68 11.71
CA SER A 148 20.59 -1.37 11.99
C SER A 148 19.92 -0.70 13.18
N LEU A 149 18.57 -0.73 13.24
CA LEU A 149 17.79 -0.15 14.35
C LEU A 149 17.79 -1.03 15.61
N GLY A 150 18.10 -2.33 15.48
CA GLY A 150 18.29 -3.22 16.62
C GLY A 150 17.06 -3.39 17.49
N GLU A 151 17.24 -3.32 18.81
CA GLU A 151 16.15 -3.46 19.80
C GLU A 151 15.41 -2.13 20.04
N GLU A 152 15.89 -1.01 19.51
CA GLU A 152 15.28 0.32 19.71
C GLU A 152 13.96 0.46 18.97
N VAL A 153 13.77 -0.29 17.88
CA VAL A 153 12.58 -0.22 17.04
C VAL A 153 12.08 -1.63 16.75
N LYS A 154 10.84 -1.92 17.18
CA LYS A 154 10.14 -3.14 16.77
C LYS A 154 9.38 -2.86 15.49
N THR A 155 9.51 -3.76 14.52
CA THR A 155 8.76 -3.71 13.27
C THR A 155 7.86 -4.93 13.16
N GLU A 156 6.57 -4.73 12.91
CA GLU A 156 5.60 -5.81 12.71
C GLU A 156 4.98 -5.71 11.32
N GLU A 157 4.69 -6.85 10.70
CA GLU A 157 4.01 -6.89 9.40
C GLU A 157 2.61 -6.30 9.50
N LEU A 158 2.31 -5.35 8.62
CA LEU A 158 0.97 -4.79 8.51
C LEU A 158 0.23 -5.51 7.38
N ASP A 159 -0.60 -6.47 7.77
CA ASP A 159 -1.60 -7.10 6.91
C ASP A 159 -2.97 -6.44 7.14
N PHE A 160 -3.83 -6.50 6.12
CA PHE A 160 -5.20 -6.00 6.17
C PHE A 160 -6.16 -7.16 6.36
N ASP A 161 -7.08 -7.00 7.30
CA ASP A 161 -8.20 -7.93 7.53
C ASP A 161 -9.14 -7.98 6.31
N SER A 162 -9.69 -9.17 5.99
CA SER A 162 -10.67 -9.32 4.91
C SER A 162 -11.96 -8.55 5.20
N ASP A 163 -12.36 -8.45 6.47
CA ASP A 163 -13.54 -7.71 6.91
C ASP A 163 -13.37 -6.20 6.67
N PHE A 164 -12.13 -5.68 6.68
CA PHE A 164 -11.88 -4.28 6.33
C PHE A 164 -12.21 -4.01 4.85
N PHE A 165 -11.94 -4.97 3.96
CA PHE A 165 -12.28 -4.83 2.55
C PHE A 165 -13.79 -4.95 2.33
N LEU A 166 -14.48 -5.83 3.06
CA LEU A 166 -15.95 -5.88 3.04
C LEU A 166 -16.53 -4.56 3.56
N TRP A 167 -16.00 -4.00 4.64
CA TRP A 167 -16.40 -2.71 5.18
C TRP A 167 -16.21 -1.59 4.16
N LEU A 168 -15.11 -1.57 3.40
CA LEU A 168 -14.91 -0.61 2.30
C LEU A 168 -15.97 -0.75 1.19
N VAL A 169 -16.38 -1.99 0.87
CA VAL A 169 -17.46 -2.24 -0.09
C VAL A 169 -18.79 -1.73 0.47
N TYR A 170 -19.12 -2.03 1.72
CA TYR A 170 -20.32 -1.54 2.40
C TYR A 170 -20.39 0.00 2.38
N ARG A 171 -19.35 0.69 2.88
CA ARG A 171 -19.26 2.16 2.90
C ARG A 171 -19.26 2.79 1.50
N TYR A 172 -18.96 2.01 0.46
CA TYR A 172 -19.02 2.48 -0.92
C TYR A 172 -20.41 2.33 -1.54
N VAL A 173 -21.18 1.32 -1.13
CA VAL A 173 -22.57 1.12 -1.59
C VAL A 173 -23.53 2.08 -0.87
N ASP A 174 -23.29 2.31 0.42
CA ASP A 174 -24.13 3.16 1.25
C ASP A 174 -23.70 4.64 1.13
N ASP A 175 -24.41 5.38 0.28
CA ASP A 175 -24.15 6.82 0.04
C ASP A 175 -24.35 7.69 1.31
N GLU A 176 -25.04 7.20 2.34
CA GLU A 176 -25.23 7.93 3.60
C GLU A 176 -24.00 7.80 4.52
N VAL A 177 -23.20 6.77 4.29
CA VAL A 177 -22.19 6.28 5.23
C VAL A 177 -20.81 6.35 4.59
N ASN A 178 -20.24 7.57 4.57
CA ASN A 178 -18.95 7.83 3.93
C ASN A 178 -17.77 7.20 4.68
N VAL A 179 -16.74 6.82 3.92
CA VAL A 179 -15.42 6.48 4.48
C VAL A 179 -14.87 7.70 5.23
N PRO A 180 -14.49 7.57 6.52
CA PRO A 180 -13.97 8.67 7.30
C PRO A 180 -12.57 9.08 6.86
N GLY A 181 -12.25 10.35 7.04
CA GLY A 181 -10.92 10.90 6.74
C GLY A 181 -10.79 11.42 5.30
N PRO A 182 -9.55 11.57 4.80
CA PRO A 182 -9.28 12.23 3.52
C PRO A 182 -9.34 11.29 2.31
N ILE A 183 -9.51 9.98 2.54
CA ILE A 183 -9.72 8.98 1.49
C ILE A 183 -11.22 8.77 1.28
N SER A 184 -11.64 8.77 0.02
CA SER A 184 -12.95 8.24 -0.38
C SER A 184 -12.83 7.28 -1.55
N VAL A 185 -13.69 6.27 -1.59
CA VAL A 185 -13.77 5.30 -2.68
C VAL A 185 -14.58 5.92 -3.82
N ARG A 186 -13.99 6.11 -4.99
CA ARG A 186 -14.73 6.59 -6.18
C ARG A 186 -15.36 5.44 -6.94
N ARG A 187 -14.61 4.36 -7.09
CA ARG A 187 -15.02 3.18 -7.83
C ARG A 187 -14.22 1.98 -7.36
N LEU A 188 -14.89 0.83 -7.22
CA LEU A 188 -14.24 -0.46 -7.02
C LEU A 188 -14.43 -1.30 -8.28
N GLU A 189 -13.33 -1.72 -8.90
CA GLU A 189 -13.28 -2.24 -10.27
C GLU A 189 -12.93 -3.72 -10.32
N SER A 190 -12.01 -4.18 -9.48
CA SER A 190 -11.61 -5.58 -9.42
C SER A 190 -11.54 -6.08 -7.99
N SER A 191 -11.74 -7.38 -7.82
CA SER A 191 -11.61 -8.06 -6.52
C SER A 191 -11.18 -9.50 -6.72
N GLU A 192 -10.46 -10.01 -5.72
CA GLU A 192 -10.18 -11.43 -5.55
C GLU A 192 -10.71 -11.88 -4.20
N VAL A 193 -11.44 -12.99 -4.18
CA VAL A 193 -12.04 -13.61 -3.00
C VAL A 193 -11.64 -15.08 -2.93
N MET A 194 -11.50 -15.63 -1.73
CA MET A 194 -11.07 -17.01 -1.49
C MET A 194 -11.86 -17.59 -0.32
N GLY A 195 -12.26 -18.85 -0.42
CA GLY A 195 -13.00 -19.54 0.63
C GLY A 195 -12.98 -21.05 0.41
N ASP A 196 -13.36 -21.82 1.41
CA ASP A 196 -13.44 -23.29 1.33
C ASP A 196 -14.90 -23.74 1.24
N GLN A 197 -15.52 -23.54 0.07
CA GLN A 197 -16.82 -24.13 -0.24
C GLN A 197 -16.72 -25.17 -1.36
N ASP A 198 -17.25 -26.37 -1.09
CA ASP A 198 -17.16 -27.55 -1.95
C ASP A 198 -17.88 -27.38 -3.31
N ASP A 199 -18.89 -26.52 -3.39
CA ASP A 199 -19.82 -26.46 -4.53
C ASP A 199 -19.53 -25.34 -5.55
N TYR A 200 -18.78 -24.28 -5.19
CA TYR A 200 -18.58 -23.09 -6.05
C TYR A 200 -17.12 -22.75 -6.37
N GLY A 201 -16.18 -23.57 -5.87
CA GLY A 201 -14.75 -23.44 -6.14
C GLY A 201 -14.07 -22.44 -5.20
N HIS A 202 -12.83 -22.75 -4.81
CA HIS A 202 -12.15 -22.06 -3.70
C HIS A 202 -11.74 -20.60 -3.95
N ARG A 203 -11.95 -20.06 -5.16
CA ARG A 203 -11.43 -18.75 -5.55
C ARG A 203 -12.34 -18.08 -6.58
N GLY A 204 -12.80 -16.88 -6.23
CA GLY A 204 -13.48 -15.96 -7.13
C GLY A 204 -12.55 -14.82 -7.54
N ARG A 205 -12.64 -14.39 -8.80
CA ARG A 205 -11.96 -13.18 -9.26
C ARG A 205 -12.82 -12.45 -10.26
N VAL A 206 -13.00 -11.16 -10.03
CA VAL A 206 -13.67 -10.24 -10.96
C VAL A 206 -12.67 -9.16 -11.35
N GLU A 207 -12.57 -8.90 -12.64
CA GLU A 207 -11.70 -7.87 -13.22
C GLU A 207 -12.54 -6.91 -14.07
N ASP A 208 -12.12 -5.64 -14.11
CA ASP A 208 -12.70 -4.60 -14.98
C ASP A 208 -14.23 -4.44 -14.84
N SER A 209 -14.78 -4.65 -13.64
CA SER A 209 -16.18 -4.36 -13.34
C SER A 209 -16.41 -2.86 -13.28
N GLN A 210 -17.62 -2.41 -13.66
CA GLN A 210 -18.02 -1.02 -13.42
C GLN A 210 -18.19 -0.73 -11.93
N ASN A 211 -18.59 -1.74 -11.16
CA ASN A 211 -18.73 -1.70 -9.71
C ASN A 211 -18.73 -3.15 -9.19
N ILE A 212 -17.71 -3.56 -8.42
CA ILE A 212 -17.65 -4.92 -7.87
C ILE A 212 -18.79 -5.21 -6.88
N ALA A 213 -19.32 -4.19 -6.19
CA ALA A 213 -20.41 -4.36 -5.23
C ALA A 213 -21.75 -4.74 -5.89
N LYS A 214 -21.88 -4.52 -7.21
CA LYS A 214 -23.02 -4.96 -8.02
C LYS A 214 -22.69 -6.20 -8.86
N SER A 215 -21.51 -6.77 -8.65
CA SER A 215 -21.05 -7.92 -9.42
C SER A 215 -21.60 -9.20 -8.79
N LEU A 216 -22.47 -9.90 -9.50
CA LEU A 216 -23.07 -11.15 -9.00
C LEU A 216 -22.03 -12.16 -8.47
N PRO A 217 -20.87 -12.41 -9.13
CA PRO A 217 -19.85 -13.29 -8.55
C PRO A 217 -19.30 -12.84 -7.20
N ILE A 218 -19.21 -11.53 -6.94
CA ILE A 218 -18.73 -11.01 -5.65
C ILE A 218 -19.86 -11.06 -4.61
N ILE A 219 -21.08 -10.72 -5.00
CA ILE A 219 -22.27 -10.85 -4.13
C ILE A 219 -22.40 -12.30 -3.64
N VAL A 220 -22.36 -13.25 -4.57
CA VAL A 220 -22.40 -14.69 -4.27
C VAL A 220 -21.27 -15.07 -3.32
N ALA A 221 -20.05 -14.59 -3.58
CA ALA A 221 -18.90 -14.90 -2.74
C ALA A 221 -19.04 -14.35 -1.31
N ILE A 222 -19.55 -13.13 -1.14
CA ILE A 222 -19.81 -12.55 0.19
C ILE A 222 -20.87 -13.36 0.93
N LEU A 223 -21.98 -13.69 0.26
CA LEU A 223 -23.07 -14.49 0.84
C LEU A 223 -22.67 -15.95 1.14
N GLN A 224 -21.53 -16.39 0.61
CA GLN A 224 -20.91 -17.69 0.86
C GLN A 224 -19.69 -17.60 1.79
N GLU A 225 -19.56 -16.51 2.55
CA GLU A 225 -18.50 -16.32 3.54
C GLU A 225 -17.08 -16.45 2.95
N MET A 226 -16.91 -16.08 1.67
CA MET A 226 -15.58 -16.02 1.07
C MET A 226 -14.87 -14.73 1.49
N ASP A 227 -13.60 -14.86 1.87
CA ASP A 227 -12.76 -13.74 2.27
C ASP A 227 -12.21 -12.96 1.08
N PHE A 228 -12.31 -11.64 1.13
CA PHE A 228 -11.54 -10.79 0.24
C PHE A 228 -10.03 -10.99 0.44
N GLN A 229 -9.32 -11.14 -0.66
CA GLN A 229 -7.85 -11.21 -0.73
C GLN A 229 -7.25 -9.98 -1.41
N MET A 230 -8.04 -9.32 -2.25
CA MET A 230 -7.63 -8.12 -2.99
C MET A 230 -8.84 -7.26 -3.34
N ILE A 231 -8.66 -5.96 -3.26
CA ILE A 231 -9.53 -4.96 -3.89
C ILE A 231 -8.71 -4.05 -4.80
N GLU A 232 -9.31 -3.66 -5.92
CA GLU A 232 -8.75 -2.68 -6.82
C GLU A 232 -9.82 -1.64 -7.16
N GLY A 233 -9.42 -0.37 -7.14
CA GLY A 233 -10.32 0.71 -7.45
C GLY A 233 -9.64 2.04 -7.69
N MET A 234 -10.46 3.04 -7.94
CA MET A 234 -10.10 4.45 -7.94
C MET A 234 -10.51 5.06 -6.62
N PHE A 235 -9.55 5.64 -5.93
CA PHE A 235 -9.70 6.33 -4.66
C PHE A 235 -9.42 7.81 -4.86
N LYS A 236 -10.15 8.66 -4.16
CA LYS A 236 -9.82 10.07 -4.07
C LYS A 236 -9.12 10.35 -2.76
N VAL A 237 -7.94 10.95 -2.83
CA VAL A 237 -7.17 11.36 -1.67
C VAL A 237 -6.56 12.73 -1.90
N ASN A 238 -6.81 13.66 -0.98
CA ASN A 238 -6.31 15.05 -1.08
C ASN A 238 -6.51 15.69 -2.47
N GLY A 239 -7.70 15.53 -3.03
CA GLY A 239 -8.02 16.09 -4.35
C GLY A 239 -7.55 15.26 -5.55
N TYR A 240 -6.68 14.28 -5.38
CA TYR A 240 -6.18 13.40 -6.45
C TYR A 240 -7.00 12.13 -6.60
N ASP A 241 -7.24 11.71 -7.83
CA ASP A 241 -7.77 10.39 -8.16
C ASP A 241 -6.62 9.40 -8.39
N VAL A 242 -6.52 8.41 -7.50
CA VAL A 242 -5.46 7.39 -7.43
C VAL A 242 -6.05 6.00 -7.69
N THR A 243 -5.57 5.32 -8.72
CA THR A 243 -5.93 3.91 -8.97
C THR A 243 -4.95 3.00 -8.22
N ALA A 244 -5.47 2.12 -7.36
CA ALA A 244 -4.64 1.22 -6.56
C ALA A 244 -5.22 -0.19 -6.48
N GLU A 245 -4.33 -1.18 -6.50
CA GLU A 245 -4.61 -2.58 -6.15
C GLU A 245 -4.03 -2.86 -4.76
N ILE A 246 -4.85 -3.34 -3.84
CA ILE A 246 -4.55 -3.51 -2.42
C ILE A 246 -4.84 -4.96 -2.06
N LYS A 247 -3.88 -5.65 -1.44
CA LYS A 247 -4.03 -7.04 -0.99
C LYS A 247 -3.97 -7.14 0.52
N THR A 248 -4.70 -8.11 1.07
CA THR A 248 -4.70 -8.42 2.51
C THR A 248 -3.30 -8.70 3.06
N SER A 249 -2.39 -9.23 2.24
CA SER A 249 -0.98 -9.46 2.59
C SER A 249 -0.11 -8.19 2.72
N GLY A 250 -0.71 -7.02 2.95
CA GLY A 250 0.02 -5.75 3.08
C GLY A 250 0.65 -5.23 1.79
N ARG A 251 0.23 -5.70 0.61
CA ARG A 251 0.75 -5.20 -0.68
C ARG A 251 -0.15 -4.11 -1.26
N ILE A 252 0.41 -2.93 -1.52
CA ILE A 252 -0.26 -1.85 -2.24
C ILE A 252 0.48 -1.54 -3.54
N HIS A 253 -0.23 -1.56 -4.66
CA HIS A 253 0.27 -1.16 -5.97
C HIS A 253 -0.52 0.03 -6.49
N VAL A 254 0.11 1.20 -6.43
CA VAL A 254 -0.41 2.42 -7.04
C VAL A 254 -0.09 2.38 -8.53
N LYS A 255 -1.14 2.37 -9.36
CA LYS A 255 -0.99 2.32 -10.82
C LYS A 255 -0.70 3.72 -11.35
N VAL A 256 0.15 3.79 -12.36
CA VAL A 256 0.41 5.04 -13.09
C VAL A 256 -0.76 5.27 -14.05
N ALA A 257 -1.83 5.85 -13.51
CA ALA A 257 -3.07 6.22 -14.20
C ALA A 257 -3.66 7.47 -13.51
N GLY A 258 -4.63 8.13 -14.17
CA GLY A 258 -5.30 9.30 -13.59
C GLY A 258 -4.32 10.41 -13.22
N ASP A 259 -4.44 10.95 -12.01
CA ASP A 259 -3.60 12.06 -11.55
C ASP A 259 -2.15 11.67 -11.30
N VAL A 260 -1.87 10.39 -11.02
CA VAL A 260 -0.51 9.88 -10.93
C VAL A 260 0.17 9.89 -12.31
N ASP A 261 -0.53 9.56 -13.40
CA ASP A 261 0.06 9.67 -14.73
C ASP A 261 0.19 11.14 -15.19
N ASN A 262 -0.79 11.97 -14.83
CA ASN A 262 -0.80 13.40 -15.19
C ASN A 262 0.20 14.25 -14.40
N ALA A 263 0.75 13.73 -13.29
CA ALA A 263 1.76 14.44 -12.51
C ALA A 263 3.01 14.75 -13.35
N GLU A 264 3.40 16.03 -13.33
CA GLU A 264 4.44 16.59 -14.20
C GLU A 264 5.84 16.00 -13.95
N THR A 265 6.08 15.51 -12.73
CA THR A 265 7.41 15.06 -12.27
C THR A 265 7.30 13.75 -11.51
N GLN A 266 8.37 12.95 -11.53
CA GLN A 266 8.41 11.70 -10.75
C GLN A 266 8.32 11.95 -9.24
N LEU A 267 8.81 13.09 -8.76
CA LEU A 267 8.65 13.50 -7.37
C LEU A 267 7.18 13.60 -7.00
N LYS A 268 6.38 14.34 -7.80
CA LYS A 268 4.94 14.49 -7.56
C LYS A 268 4.23 13.14 -7.63
N ARG A 269 4.62 12.25 -8.56
CA ARG A 269 4.10 10.88 -8.65
C ARG A 269 4.34 10.07 -7.39
N ALA A 270 5.56 10.09 -6.87
CA ALA A 270 5.92 9.37 -5.66
C ALA A 270 5.20 9.95 -4.44
N LEU A 271 5.13 11.27 -4.30
CA LEU A 271 4.46 11.92 -3.18
C LEU A 271 2.95 11.64 -3.17
N ILE A 272 2.26 11.69 -4.32
CA ILE A 272 0.83 11.30 -4.40
C ILE A 272 0.63 9.85 -3.97
N ALA A 273 1.50 8.94 -4.43
CA ALA A 273 1.42 7.53 -4.07
C ALA A 273 1.71 7.28 -2.58
N LEU A 274 2.70 7.96 -2.01
CA LEU A 274 3.02 7.90 -0.58
C LEU A 274 1.86 8.43 0.25
N PHE A 275 1.31 9.59 -0.11
CA PHE A 275 0.15 10.17 0.56
C PHE A 275 -1.04 9.22 0.55
N PHE A 276 -1.31 8.57 -0.58
CA PHE A 276 -2.35 7.55 -0.66
C PHE A 276 -2.10 6.36 0.28
N VAL A 277 -0.89 5.81 0.27
CA VAL A 277 -0.53 4.64 1.08
C VAL A 277 -0.61 4.97 2.57
N ASP A 278 -0.07 6.11 2.95
CA ASP A 278 -0.06 6.61 4.33
C ASP A 278 -1.49 6.76 4.88
N GLU A 279 -2.33 7.49 4.15
CA GLU A 279 -3.72 7.70 4.54
C GLU A 279 -4.53 6.39 4.53
N PHE A 280 -4.20 5.43 3.66
CA PHE A 280 -4.89 4.14 3.61
C PHE A 280 -4.53 3.27 4.82
N VAL A 281 -3.25 3.26 5.22
CA VAL A 281 -2.79 2.61 6.45
C VAL A 281 -3.39 3.29 7.69
N GLY A 282 -3.46 4.62 7.69
CA GLY A 282 -4.13 5.39 8.73
C GLY A 282 -5.63 5.09 8.82
N LEU A 283 -6.31 4.93 7.68
CA LEU A 283 -7.71 4.51 7.62
C LEU A 283 -7.91 3.12 8.22
N TYR A 284 -7.06 2.15 7.88
CA TYR A 284 -7.12 0.81 8.44
C TYR A 284 -6.91 0.81 9.95
N THR A 285 -5.93 1.57 10.44
CA THR A 285 -5.68 1.66 11.89
C THR A 285 -6.84 2.32 12.64
N LYS A 286 -7.50 3.31 12.02
CA LYS A 286 -8.74 3.88 12.57
C LYS A 286 -9.85 2.83 12.61
N TRP A 287 -10.02 2.04 11.56
CA TRP A 287 -11.02 0.97 11.50
C TRP A 287 -10.81 -0.09 12.58
N GLU A 288 -9.57 -0.49 12.89
CA GLU A 288 -9.28 -1.42 13.98
C GLU A 288 -9.70 -0.90 15.37
N GLN A 289 -9.83 0.42 15.52
CA GLN A 289 -10.19 1.08 16.77
C GLN A 289 -11.67 1.50 16.82
N MET A 290 -12.44 1.26 15.76
CA MET A 290 -13.88 1.54 15.73
C MET A 290 -14.64 0.59 16.64
N ASP A 291 -15.80 1.03 17.11
CA ASP A 291 -16.75 0.13 17.77
C ASP A 291 -17.23 -0.93 16.77
N ASP A 292 -17.50 -2.14 17.25
CA ASP A 292 -17.81 -3.32 16.41
C ASP A 292 -18.99 -3.05 15.44
N THR A 293 -20.00 -2.30 15.89
CA THR A 293 -21.17 -1.93 15.07
C THR A 293 -20.86 -0.98 13.92
N GLU A 294 -19.76 -0.22 14.00
CA GLU A 294 -19.26 0.65 12.93
C GLU A 294 -18.22 -0.04 12.04
N LYS A 295 -17.54 -1.06 12.60
CA LYS A 295 -16.45 -1.80 11.97
C LYS A 295 -16.96 -2.84 10.98
N TYR A 296 -18.07 -3.51 11.32
CA TYR A 296 -18.69 -4.54 10.50
C TYR A 296 -19.96 -3.99 9.83
N PRO A 297 -20.37 -4.45 8.62
CA PRO A 297 -21.63 -4.04 8.01
C PRO A 297 -22.84 -4.47 8.87
N PRO A 298 -23.97 -3.74 8.83
CA PRO A 298 -25.22 -4.17 9.47
C PRO A 298 -25.84 -5.35 8.72
N PHE A 299 -26.73 -6.12 9.36
CA PHE A 299 -27.39 -7.28 8.73
C PHE A 299 -28.17 -6.92 7.45
N SER A 300 -28.80 -5.74 7.43
CA SER A 300 -29.52 -5.22 6.26
C SER A 300 -28.64 -5.08 5.01
N PHE A 301 -27.32 -4.94 5.17
CA PHE A 301 -26.40 -4.91 4.03
C PHE A 301 -26.41 -6.25 3.29
N PHE A 302 -26.46 -7.39 3.98
CA PHE A 302 -26.51 -8.70 3.33
C PHE A 302 -27.85 -8.93 2.63
N ASP A 303 -28.95 -8.44 3.22
CA ASP A 303 -30.27 -8.44 2.59
C ASP A 303 -30.29 -7.62 1.29
N ASP A 304 -29.67 -6.44 1.29
CA ASP A 304 -29.50 -5.62 0.08
C ASP A 304 -28.72 -6.38 -1.02
N LEU A 305 -27.71 -7.17 -0.65
CA LEU A 305 -26.96 -8.01 -1.59
C LEU A 305 -27.84 -9.12 -2.18
N ILE A 306 -28.71 -9.75 -1.39
CA ILE A 306 -29.68 -10.77 -1.85
C ILE A 306 -30.69 -10.15 -2.82
N GLY A 307 -31.22 -8.97 -2.48
CA GLY A 307 -32.10 -8.20 -3.37
C GLY A 307 -31.41 -7.91 -4.71
N ALA A 308 -30.17 -7.44 -4.67
CA ALA A 308 -29.37 -7.18 -5.87
C ALA A 308 -29.10 -8.46 -6.70
N ALA A 309 -28.89 -9.62 -6.07
CA ALA A 309 -28.74 -10.89 -6.78
C ALA A 309 -30.05 -11.35 -7.45
N SER A 310 -31.18 -11.20 -6.75
CA SER A 310 -32.52 -11.55 -7.24
C SER A 310 -32.93 -10.70 -8.45
N GLU A 311 -32.61 -9.41 -8.45
CA GLU A 311 -32.82 -8.53 -9.62
C GLU A 311 -32.08 -9.01 -10.88
N ASN A 312 -31.00 -9.77 -10.71
CA ASN A 312 -30.24 -10.38 -11.79
C ASN A 312 -30.78 -11.77 -12.23
N ASN A 313 -32.01 -12.13 -11.81
CA ASN A 313 -32.71 -13.39 -12.10
C ASN A 313 -31.97 -14.63 -11.59
N VAL A 314 -31.30 -14.51 -10.45
CA VAL A 314 -30.72 -15.67 -9.76
C VAL A 314 -31.49 -15.87 -8.48
N GLU A 315 -32.35 -16.89 -8.45
CA GLU A 315 -32.94 -17.40 -7.21
C GLU A 315 -31.83 -18.18 -6.50
N LEU A 316 -31.26 -17.58 -5.46
CA LEU A 316 -30.20 -18.18 -4.67
C LEU A 316 -30.82 -18.67 -3.36
N GLU A 317 -30.90 -19.98 -3.19
CA GLU A 317 -31.17 -20.60 -1.88
C GLU A 317 -29.82 -20.68 -1.14
N PHE A 318 -29.37 -19.57 -0.56
CA PHE A 318 -28.23 -19.59 0.35
C PHE A 318 -28.70 -19.95 1.75
N ASP A 319 -27.94 -20.80 2.42
CA ASP A 319 -28.01 -20.92 3.86
C ASP A 319 -27.22 -19.75 4.44
N LEU A 320 -27.92 -18.80 5.05
CA LEU A 320 -27.34 -17.59 5.62
C LEU A 320 -27.12 -17.73 7.12
N ASP A 321 -27.54 -18.84 7.72
CA ASP A 321 -27.51 -19.02 9.18
C ASP A 321 -26.07 -18.85 9.70
N ASP A 322 -25.08 -19.45 9.02
CA ASP A 322 -23.66 -19.37 9.38
C ASP A 322 -23.11 -17.93 9.23
N LEU A 323 -23.43 -17.24 8.13
CA LEU A 323 -23.05 -15.84 7.90
C LEU A 323 -23.67 -14.90 8.95
N ILE A 324 -24.94 -15.10 9.28
CA ILE A 324 -25.64 -14.28 10.27
C ILE A 324 -25.01 -14.50 11.65
N GLU A 325 -24.78 -15.76 12.06
CA GLU A 325 -24.14 -16.09 13.34
C GLU A 325 -22.74 -15.46 13.45
N ASP A 326 -21.91 -15.51 12.40
CA ASP A 326 -20.59 -14.85 12.38
C ASP A 326 -20.70 -13.33 12.61
N TYR A 327 -21.66 -12.67 11.95
CA TYR A 327 -21.83 -11.22 12.09
C TYR A 327 -22.55 -10.79 13.37
N GLU A 328 -23.41 -11.63 13.95
CA GLU A 328 -23.94 -11.43 15.31
C GLU A 328 -22.81 -11.43 16.34
N ASP A 329 -21.91 -12.41 16.25
CA ASP A 329 -20.74 -12.52 17.11
C ASP A 329 -19.77 -11.35 16.91
N LYS A 330 -19.47 -10.97 15.66
CA LYS A 330 -18.57 -9.86 15.33
C LYS A 330 -19.12 -8.52 15.80
N ARG A 331 -20.42 -8.26 15.65
CA ARG A 331 -21.05 -6.98 16.02
C ARG A 331 -21.47 -6.91 17.49
N GLY A 332 -21.67 -8.06 18.14
CA GLY A 332 -22.19 -8.16 19.50
C GLY A 332 -23.67 -7.79 19.62
N GLU A 333 -24.45 -8.00 18.55
CA GLU A 333 -25.90 -7.77 18.50
C GLU A 333 -26.61 -8.90 17.75
N ASP A 334 -27.85 -9.21 18.14
CA ASP A 334 -28.67 -10.23 17.48
C ASP A 334 -29.35 -9.64 16.24
N ALA A 335 -29.48 -10.41 15.18
CA ALA A 335 -30.18 -10.00 13.97
C ALA A 335 -31.70 -9.99 14.19
N GLU A 336 -32.38 -8.96 13.71
CA GLU A 336 -33.83 -8.85 13.81
C GLU A 336 -34.51 -9.35 12.52
N PRO A 337 -35.73 -9.93 12.60
CA PRO A 337 -36.46 -10.32 11.38
C PRO A 337 -36.73 -9.17 10.40
N SER A 338 -36.70 -7.91 10.86
CA SER A 338 -36.85 -6.73 10.00
C SER A 338 -35.59 -6.38 9.20
N ASP A 339 -34.46 -7.02 9.48
CA ASP A 339 -33.21 -6.80 8.75
C ASP A 339 -33.17 -7.57 7.42
N PHE A 340 -34.13 -8.47 7.17
CA PHE A 340 -34.16 -9.38 6.03
C PHE A 340 -35.48 -9.28 5.25
N ASP A 341 -35.68 -8.17 4.54
CA ASP A 341 -36.90 -7.91 3.76
C ASP A 341 -36.89 -8.61 2.37
N ASN A 342 -35.71 -8.96 1.86
CA ASN A 342 -35.50 -9.56 0.53
C ASN A 342 -35.13 -11.05 0.56
N ALA A 343 -34.78 -11.60 1.73
CA ALA A 343 -34.42 -13.01 1.93
C ALA A 343 -35.61 -13.99 1.95
#